data_AF-A0A6G0QV83-F1
#
_entry.id   AF-A0A6G0QV83-F1
#
_cell.length_a   1.000
_cell.length_b   1.000
_cell.length_c   1.000
_cell.angle_alpha   90.00
_cell.angle_beta   90.00
_cell.angle_gamma   90.00
#
_symmetry.space_group_name_H-M   'P 1'
#
loop_
_entity.id
_entity.type
_entity.pdbx_description
1 polymer ?
#
loop_
_entity_poly.entity_id
_entity_poly.type
_entity_poly.pdbx_seq_one_letter_code
_entity_poly.pdbx_strand_id
1 'polypeptide(L)'
;MPANVIADCDAETASTTEMTESLIEAELQGNWLFINSKGDMTQRYFYALLEEGIEGYPFTDLVSEEDFYADMSAILDAYQSISSRITTFYVEGTKHVFLADTNFTSYESDEGLLLGDVINAWLVSSSSLNSANTTSETTAVPSTTSATASTATKPESTATTPSGSTTITSSTTSSTATTTAPSYC
;
A
#
# COMPACT_ATOMS: atom_id res chain seq x y z
N MET A 1 -2.64 18.24 -7.25
CA MET A 1 -2.60 17.94 -8.69
C MET A 1 -2.32 19.22 -9.47
N PRO A 2 -1.36 19.21 -10.42
CA PRO A 2 -1.09 20.31 -11.34
C PRO A 2 -2.31 20.67 -12.20
N ALA A 3 -2.39 21.93 -12.66
CA ALA A 3 -3.54 22.43 -13.40
C ALA A 3 -3.77 21.73 -14.74
N ASN A 4 -2.71 21.26 -15.40
CA ASN A 4 -2.82 20.49 -16.64
C ASN A 4 -3.46 19.12 -16.39
N VAL A 5 -3.06 18.39 -15.34
CA VAL A 5 -3.65 17.10 -15.00
C VAL A 5 -5.13 17.24 -14.65
N ILE A 6 -5.52 18.33 -13.97
CA ILE A 6 -6.94 18.64 -13.70
C ILE A 6 -7.71 18.86 -15.01
N ALA A 7 -7.15 19.64 -15.93
CA ALA A 7 -7.81 19.91 -17.21
C ALA A 7 -7.93 18.64 -18.08
N ASP A 8 -6.91 17.79 -18.10
CA ASP A 8 -6.92 16.52 -18.82
C ASP A 8 -7.90 15.53 -18.17
N CYS A 9 -8.03 15.57 -16.85
CA CYS A 9 -9.06 14.83 -16.12
C CYS A 9 -10.48 15.30 -16.50
N ASP A 10 -10.75 16.61 -16.45
CA ASP A 10 -12.04 17.19 -16.81
C ASP A 10 -12.43 16.88 -18.28
N ALA A 11 -11.42 16.65 -19.13
CA ALA A 11 -11.58 16.25 -20.52
C ALA A 11 -11.66 14.72 -20.73
N GLU A 12 -11.60 13.92 -19.66
CA GLU A 12 -11.55 12.45 -19.69
C GLU A 12 -10.35 11.89 -20.49
N THR A 13 -9.26 12.64 -20.54
CA THR A 13 -8.02 12.28 -21.26
C THR A 13 -6.83 11.98 -20.35
N ALA A 14 -6.92 12.30 -19.06
CA ALA A 14 -5.88 11.97 -18.10
C ALA A 14 -5.78 10.45 -17.88
N SER A 15 -4.57 9.92 -17.91
CA SER A 15 -4.32 8.54 -17.49
C SER A 15 -4.20 8.43 -15.96
N THR A 16 -4.54 7.26 -15.42
CA THR A 16 -4.33 6.97 -13.99
C THR A 16 -2.86 7.11 -13.57
N THR A 17 -1.94 6.80 -14.48
CA THR A 17 -0.50 6.96 -14.27
C THR A 17 -0.16 8.43 -14.07
N GLU A 18 -0.56 9.33 -14.97
CA GLU A 18 -0.30 10.77 -14.85
C GLU A 18 -0.91 11.38 -13.59
N MET A 19 -2.13 10.95 -13.23
CA MET A 19 -2.76 11.39 -11.99
C MET A 19 -1.94 10.99 -10.77
N THR A 20 -1.46 9.74 -10.71
CA THR A 20 -0.69 9.22 -9.58
C THR A 20 0.72 9.81 -9.52
N GLU A 21 1.38 9.97 -10.67
CA GLU A 21 2.67 10.66 -10.78
C GLU A 21 2.57 12.06 -10.16
N SER A 22 1.51 12.79 -10.48
CA SER A 22 1.31 14.12 -9.94
C SER A 22 1.06 14.17 -8.43
N LEU A 23 0.52 13.08 -7.84
CA LEU A 23 0.38 12.93 -6.39
C LEU A 23 1.73 12.63 -5.73
N ILE A 24 2.56 11.78 -6.36
CA ILE A 24 3.91 11.48 -5.91
C ILE A 24 4.78 12.74 -5.94
N GLU A 25 4.69 13.54 -7.00
CA GLU A 25 5.41 14.82 -7.11
C GLU A 25 4.93 15.87 -6.11
N ALA A 26 3.64 15.85 -5.75
CA ALA A 26 3.10 16.76 -4.74
C ALA A 26 3.57 16.41 -3.32
N GLU A 27 3.92 15.14 -3.07
CA GLU A 27 4.36 14.63 -1.78
C GLU A 27 5.80 14.09 -1.88
N LEU A 28 6.74 15.00 -2.15
CA LEU A 28 8.17 14.67 -2.31
C LEU A 28 8.79 14.01 -1.06
N GLN A 29 8.16 14.14 0.11
CA GLN A 29 8.60 13.53 1.37
C GLN A 29 7.85 12.23 1.70
N GLY A 30 6.90 11.79 0.88
CA GLY A 30 6.18 10.51 1.01
C GLY A 30 7.00 9.32 0.51
N ASN A 31 7.27 8.36 1.41
CA ASN A 31 7.82 7.08 0.98
C ASN A 31 6.63 6.21 0.58
N TRP A 32 6.74 5.49 -0.52
CA TRP A 32 5.65 4.67 -1.04
C TRP A 32 6.13 3.23 -1.13
N LEU A 33 5.28 2.30 -0.70
CA LEU A 33 5.53 0.86 -0.78
C LEU A 33 4.37 0.21 -1.53
N PHE A 34 4.69 -0.43 -2.65
CA PHE A 34 3.74 -1.18 -3.47
C PHE A 34 4.02 -2.67 -3.30
N ILE A 35 3.01 -3.42 -2.83
CA ILE A 35 3.10 -4.86 -2.57
C ILE A 35 2.05 -5.54 -3.46
N ASN A 36 2.50 -6.27 -4.47
CA ASN A 36 1.61 -6.85 -5.47
C ASN A 36 1.93 -8.32 -5.70
N SER A 37 0.91 -9.11 -6.05
CA SER A 37 1.15 -10.38 -6.72
C SER A 37 1.31 -10.14 -8.21
N LYS A 38 2.13 -10.95 -8.87
CA LYS A 38 2.35 -10.82 -10.32
C LYS A 38 1.17 -11.25 -11.16
N GLY A 39 0.19 -11.95 -10.57
CA GLY A 39 -0.99 -12.45 -11.28
C GLY A 39 -2.29 -12.22 -10.52
N ASP A 40 -2.42 -11.13 -9.74
CA ASP A 40 -3.56 -10.87 -8.85
C ASP A 40 -4.90 -11.21 -9.52
N MET A 41 -5.52 -12.29 -9.04
CA MET A 41 -6.72 -12.81 -9.69
C MET A 41 -7.86 -11.80 -9.62
N THR A 42 -8.04 -11.16 -8.47
CA THR A 42 -9.13 -10.22 -8.25
C THR A 42 -8.98 -9.00 -9.16
N GLN A 43 -7.78 -8.44 -9.29
CA GLN A 43 -7.50 -7.32 -10.19
C GLN A 43 -7.79 -7.70 -11.65
N ARG A 44 -7.35 -8.89 -12.10
CA ARG A 44 -7.61 -9.38 -13.47
C ARG A 44 -9.10 -9.57 -13.75
N TYR A 45 -9.87 -10.03 -12.77
CA TYR A 45 -11.35 -10.08 -12.87
C TYR A 45 -11.98 -8.69 -12.96
N PHE A 46 -11.46 -7.70 -12.22
CA PHE A 46 -11.95 -6.32 -12.32
C PHE A 46 -11.67 -5.72 -13.70
N TYR A 47 -10.52 -6.00 -14.29
CA TYR A 47 -10.21 -5.55 -15.65
C TYR A 47 -11.14 -6.17 -16.69
N ALA A 48 -11.39 -7.48 -16.61
CA ALA A 48 -12.37 -8.12 -17.48
C ALA A 48 -13.79 -7.53 -17.30
N LEU A 49 -14.20 -7.22 -16.07
CA LEU A 49 -15.48 -6.56 -15.82
C LEU A 49 -15.57 -5.16 -16.44
N LEU A 50 -14.48 -4.39 -16.43
CA LEU A 50 -14.45 -3.05 -17.03
C LEU A 50 -14.46 -3.13 -18.57
N GLU A 51 -13.81 -4.13 -19.15
CA GLU A 51 -13.69 -4.30 -20.60
C GLU A 51 -14.95 -4.95 -21.22
N GLU A 52 -15.40 -6.06 -20.65
CA GLU A 52 -16.50 -6.86 -21.19
C GLU A 52 -17.87 -6.50 -20.58
N GLY A 53 -17.88 -5.76 -19.48
CA GLY A 53 -19.09 -5.47 -18.72
C GLY A 53 -19.64 -6.70 -17.98
N ILE A 54 -20.78 -6.52 -17.30
CA ILE A 54 -21.42 -7.62 -16.55
C ILE A 54 -21.94 -8.75 -17.47
N GLU A 55 -22.18 -8.44 -18.74
CA GLU A 55 -22.66 -9.40 -19.75
C GLU A 55 -21.57 -10.42 -20.14
N GLY A 56 -20.29 -10.10 -19.91
CA GLY A 56 -19.17 -11.03 -20.10
C GLY A 56 -19.06 -12.12 -19.03
N TYR A 57 -19.81 -12.04 -17.93
CA TYR A 57 -19.70 -13.02 -16.85
C TYR A 57 -20.41 -14.36 -17.19
N PRO A 58 -19.77 -15.53 -16.96
CA PRO A 58 -18.42 -15.70 -16.42
C PRO A 58 -17.35 -15.42 -17.48
N PHE A 59 -16.34 -14.63 -17.11
CA PHE A 59 -15.25 -14.29 -18.01
C PHE A 59 -14.45 -15.55 -18.35
N THR A 60 -14.32 -15.84 -19.65
CA THR A 60 -13.59 -17.02 -20.12
C THR A 60 -12.11 -16.75 -20.34
N ASP A 61 -11.77 -15.49 -20.64
CA ASP A 61 -10.43 -15.07 -21.01
C ASP A 61 -10.02 -13.85 -20.18
N LEU A 62 -9.30 -14.11 -19.09
CA LEU A 62 -8.65 -13.04 -18.34
C LEU A 62 -7.34 -12.66 -19.02
N VAL A 63 -6.94 -11.38 -18.92
CA VAL A 63 -5.57 -10.94 -19.23
C VAL A 63 -4.56 -11.92 -18.61
N SER A 64 -3.51 -12.29 -19.34
CA SER A 64 -2.53 -13.26 -18.87
C SER A 64 -1.77 -12.73 -17.64
N GLU A 65 -1.15 -13.61 -16.84
CA GLU A 65 -0.31 -13.16 -15.72
C GLU A 65 0.90 -12.38 -16.20
N GLU A 66 1.47 -12.77 -17.34
CA GLU A 66 2.62 -12.10 -17.96
C GLU A 66 2.24 -10.68 -18.40
N ASP A 67 1.14 -10.53 -19.15
CA ASP A 67 0.71 -9.22 -19.64
C ASP A 67 0.26 -8.32 -18.48
N PHE A 68 -0.49 -8.88 -17.52
CA PHE A 68 -0.88 -8.15 -16.31
C PHE A 68 0.34 -7.66 -15.53
N TYR A 69 1.34 -8.53 -15.34
CA TYR A 69 2.57 -8.16 -14.65
C TYR A 69 3.33 -7.08 -15.42
N ALA A 70 3.47 -7.21 -16.74
CA ALA A 70 4.17 -6.25 -17.58
C ALA A 70 3.52 -4.85 -17.54
N ASP A 71 2.19 -4.78 -17.61
CA ASP A 71 1.46 -3.52 -17.53
C ASP A 71 1.59 -2.88 -16.14
N MET A 72 1.41 -3.67 -15.08
CA MET A 72 1.57 -3.19 -13.70
C MET A 72 3.00 -2.72 -13.44
N SER A 73 4.02 -3.47 -13.87
CA SER A 73 5.42 -3.11 -13.68
C SER A 73 5.75 -1.83 -14.43
N ALA A 74 5.24 -1.65 -15.66
CA ALA A 74 5.45 -0.43 -16.42
C ALA A 74 4.91 0.82 -15.71
N ILE A 75 3.74 0.71 -15.07
CA ILE A 75 3.16 1.79 -14.25
C ILE A 75 4.05 2.11 -13.04
N LEU A 76 4.50 1.09 -12.31
CA LEU A 76 5.34 1.27 -11.13
C LEU A 76 6.77 1.73 -11.46
N ASP A 77 7.28 1.38 -12.64
CA ASP A 77 8.55 1.88 -13.17
C ASP A 77 8.46 3.37 -13.52
N ALA A 78 7.32 3.81 -14.08
CA ALA A 78 7.06 5.23 -14.31
C ALA A 78 7.12 6.02 -12.99
N TYR A 79 6.49 5.51 -11.93
CA TYR A 79 6.55 6.12 -10.59
C TYR A 79 7.97 6.15 -10.00
N GLN A 80 8.75 5.08 -10.17
CA GLN A 80 10.14 5.04 -9.73
C GLN A 80 11.03 6.04 -10.49
N SER A 81 10.72 6.31 -11.76
CA SER A 81 11.49 7.24 -12.59
C SER A 81 11.42 8.69 -12.08
N ILE A 82 10.31 9.06 -11.43
CA ILE A 82 10.10 10.41 -10.87
C ILE A 82 10.46 10.50 -9.38
N SER A 83 10.50 9.37 -8.66
CA SER A 83 10.80 9.36 -7.23
C SER A 83 11.62 8.13 -6.83
N SER A 84 12.81 8.37 -6.31
CA SER A 84 13.67 7.32 -5.72
C SER A 84 13.14 6.79 -4.37
N ARG A 85 11.94 7.22 -3.94
CA ARG A 85 11.32 6.88 -2.65
C ARG A 85 10.14 5.91 -2.83
N ILE A 86 10.00 5.37 -4.03
CA ILE A 86 9.11 4.25 -4.36
C ILE A 86 9.85 2.94 -4.09
N THR A 87 9.23 2.02 -3.37
CA THR A 87 9.69 0.65 -3.18
C THR A 87 8.63 -0.30 -3.71
N THR A 88 9.03 -1.24 -4.55
CA THR A 88 8.16 -2.28 -5.11
C THR A 88 8.52 -3.64 -4.53
N PHE A 89 7.51 -4.46 -4.29
CA PHE A 89 7.65 -5.83 -3.85
C PHE A 89 6.67 -6.72 -4.60
N TYR A 90 7.19 -7.65 -5.38
CA TYR A 90 6.40 -8.56 -6.20
C TYR A 90 6.47 -9.97 -5.63
N VAL A 91 5.30 -10.58 -5.45
CA VAL A 91 5.17 -11.97 -5.01
C VAL A 91 4.63 -12.80 -6.16
N GLU A 92 5.18 -13.99 -6.35
CA GLU A 92 4.69 -14.85 -7.41
C GLU A 92 3.30 -15.43 -7.10
N GLY A 93 2.48 -15.61 -8.14
CA GLY A 93 1.13 -16.16 -8.05
C GLY A 93 0.02 -15.09 -8.04
N THR A 94 -1.14 -15.46 -7.50
CA THR A 94 -2.41 -14.76 -7.79
C THR A 94 -3.12 -14.16 -6.57
N LYS A 95 -2.41 -14.07 -5.44
CA LYS A 95 -2.98 -13.64 -4.16
C LYS A 95 -3.39 -12.17 -4.20
N HIS A 96 -4.59 -11.90 -3.72
CA HIS A 96 -5.08 -10.55 -3.44
C HIS A 96 -4.91 -10.23 -1.95
N VAL A 97 -4.25 -9.10 -1.64
CA VAL A 97 -3.99 -8.59 -0.28
C VAL A 97 -3.06 -9.47 0.58
N PHE A 98 -1.90 -8.92 0.96
CA PHE A 98 -0.90 -9.63 1.78
C PHE A 98 -1.01 -9.31 3.27
N LEU A 99 -1.17 -8.04 3.63
CA LEU A 99 -1.02 -7.56 5.01
C LEU A 99 -2.15 -7.98 5.96
N ALA A 100 -3.24 -8.51 5.43
CA ALA A 100 -4.33 -9.10 6.23
C ALA A 100 -4.00 -10.52 6.72
N ASP A 101 -2.96 -11.14 6.18
CA ASP A 101 -2.50 -12.47 6.61
C ASP A 101 -1.66 -12.35 7.88
N THR A 102 -1.90 -13.21 8.88
CA THR A 102 -1.09 -13.23 10.10
C THR A 102 0.38 -13.58 9.86
N ASN A 103 0.68 -14.25 8.76
CA ASN A 103 2.04 -14.64 8.36
C ASN A 103 2.57 -13.77 7.21
N PHE A 104 2.06 -12.56 7.02
CA PHE A 104 2.45 -11.71 5.89
C PHE A 104 3.97 -11.49 5.79
N THR A 105 4.70 -11.56 6.90
CA THR A 105 6.15 -11.36 6.91
C THR A 105 6.93 -12.42 6.15
N SER A 106 6.34 -13.59 5.89
CA SER A 106 7.02 -14.71 5.23
C SER A 106 6.79 -14.79 3.72
N TYR A 107 6.07 -13.84 3.11
CA TYR A 107 5.97 -13.80 1.66
C TYR A 107 7.34 -13.48 1.07
N GLU A 108 7.75 -14.29 0.11
CA GLU A 108 9.03 -14.16 -0.58
C GLU A 108 8.81 -13.48 -1.93
N SER A 109 9.66 -12.54 -2.28
CA SER A 109 9.66 -11.93 -3.61
C SER A 109 10.28 -12.85 -4.66
N ASP A 110 10.14 -12.48 -5.93
CA ASP A 110 10.89 -13.09 -7.04
C ASP A 110 12.42 -12.96 -6.89
N GLU A 111 12.89 -11.96 -6.14
CA GLU A 111 14.30 -11.78 -5.77
C GLU A 111 14.73 -12.56 -4.50
N GLY A 112 13.81 -13.28 -3.85
CA GLY A 112 14.10 -14.05 -2.64
C GLY A 112 14.09 -13.23 -1.34
N LEU A 113 13.51 -12.03 -1.35
CA LEU A 113 13.40 -11.17 -0.16
C LEU A 113 12.10 -11.46 0.59
N LEU A 114 12.17 -11.48 1.93
CA LEU A 114 10.97 -11.61 2.75
C LEU A 114 10.27 -10.25 2.92
N LEU A 115 8.94 -10.23 2.77
CA LEU A 115 8.12 -9.02 2.90
C LEU A 115 8.30 -8.36 4.27
N GLY A 116 8.46 -9.15 5.33
CA GLY A 116 8.71 -8.62 6.67
C GLY A 116 10.01 -7.81 6.76
N ASP A 117 11.07 -8.31 6.13
CA ASP A 117 12.38 -7.65 6.11
C ASP A 117 12.34 -6.37 5.27
N VAL A 118 11.65 -6.40 4.13
CA VAL A 118 11.45 -5.23 3.26
C VAL A 118 10.66 -4.15 3.98
N ILE A 119 9.54 -4.49 4.63
CA ILE A 119 8.75 -3.52 5.41
C ILE A 119 9.58 -2.93 6.55
N ASN A 120 10.34 -3.75 7.27
CA ASN A 120 11.18 -3.27 8.37
C ASN A 120 12.26 -2.29 7.86
N ALA A 121 12.94 -2.63 6.77
CA ALA A 121 13.93 -1.75 6.15
C ALA A 121 13.29 -0.44 5.65
N TRP A 122 12.12 -0.52 5.02
CA TRP A 122 11.38 0.63 4.51
C TRP A 122 10.91 1.57 5.64
N LEU A 123 10.46 1.03 6.78
CA LEU A 123 10.09 1.81 7.97
C LEU A 123 11.30 2.52 8.62
N VAL A 124 12.48 1.91 8.59
CA VAL A 124 13.72 2.53 9.10
C VAL A 124 14.21 3.63 8.18
N SER A 125 14.23 3.38 6.86
CA SER A 125 14.61 4.36 5.83
C SER A 125 13.69 5.58 5.82
N SER A 126 12.40 5.39 6.13
CA SER A 126 11.48 6.53 6.27
C SER A 126 11.73 7.33 7.56
N SER A 127 12.06 6.67 8.67
CA SER A 127 12.31 7.33 9.96
C SER A 127 13.57 8.22 9.97
N SER A 128 14.61 7.84 9.22
CA SER A 128 15.85 8.63 9.10
C SER A 128 15.62 9.94 8.35
N LEU A 129 14.63 10.01 7.46
CA LEU A 129 14.27 11.20 6.70
C LEU A 129 13.47 12.21 7.53
N ASN A 130 12.64 11.74 8.48
CA ASN A 130 11.94 12.62 9.42
C ASN A 130 12.89 13.34 10.39
N SER A 131 14.06 12.79 10.65
CA SER A 131 15.07 13.42 11.53
C SER A 131 15.84 14.55 10.84
N ALA A 132 15.88 14.58 9.51
CA ALA A 132 16.63 15.57 8.74
C ALA A 132 15.93 16.94 8.62
N ASN A 133 14.67 17.07 9.04
CA ASN A 133 13.90 18.33 8.91
C ASN A 133 13.88 19.23 10.15
N THR A 134 14.72 18.96 11.16
CA THR A 134 14.84 19.85 12.33
C THR A 134 16.15 20.64 12.28
N THR A 135 16.29 21.52 11.27
CA THR A 135 17.35 22.55 11.31
C THR A 135 16.80 23.78 12.02
N SER A 136 16.98 23.85 13.34
CA SER A 136 17.06 25.13 14.05
C SER A 136 18.52 25.34 14.45
N GLU A 137 19.13 26.37 13.89
CA GLU A 137 20.32 27.01 14.45
C GLU A 137 20.02 27.36 15.91
N THR A 138 20.88 26.97 16.86
CA THR A 138 21.90 27.86 17.45
C THR A 138 22.54 27.19 18.68
N THR A 139 23.88 27.23 18.71
CA THR A 139 24.80 27.21 19.88
C THR A 139 24.98 25.93 20.71
N ALA A 140 26.17 25.36 20.55
CA ALA A 140 26.81 24.39 21.43
C ALA A 140 27.36 25.04 22.71
N VAL A 141 27.24 24.36 23.86
CA VAL A 141 28.24 24.26 24.94
C VAL A 141 28.04 22.91 25.66
N PRO A 142 29.11 22.16 26.03
CA PRO A 142 29.05 20.75 26.41
C PRO A 142 28.89 20.53 27.92
N SER A 143 28.42 19.35 28.33
CA SER A 143 28.66 18.81 29.67
C SER A 143 28.63 17.27 29.68
N THR A 144 29.78 16.71 30.04
CA THR A 144 30.04 15.39 30.64
C THR A 144 28.97 15.03 31.69
N THR A 145 28.57 13.77 31.93
CA THR A 145 29.39 12.68 32.50
C THR A 145 28.59 11.35 32.53
N SER A 146 29.30 10.25 32.30
CA SER A 146 29.20 8.87 32.82
C SER A 146 27.87 8.12 33.06
N ALA A 147 27.92 6.89 32.51
CA ALA A 147 27.20 5.65 32.79
C ALA A 147 26.81 5.36 34.26
N THR A 148 25.74 4.58 34.44
CA THR A 148 25.75 3.29 35.16
C THR A 148 24.47 2.48 34.89
N ALA A 149 24.65 1.19 34.62
CA ALA A 149 23.61 0.17 34.48
C ALA A 149 23.16 -0.40 35.84
N SER A 150 21.92 -0.92 35.94
CA SER A 150 21.61 -2.16 36.66
C SER A 150 20.15 -2.62 36.48
N THR A 151 20.01 -3.78 35.83
CA THR A 151 19.36 -5.03 36.29
C THR A 151 17.96 -5.05 36.91
N ALA A 152 17.05 -5.70 36.15
CA ALA A 152 15.95 -6.63 36.45
C ALA A 152 15.28 -6.71 37.84
N THR A 153 13.94 -6.79 37.84
CA THR A 153 13.21 -7.85 38.57
C THR A 153 11.82 -8.14 37.96
N LYS A 154 11.55 -9.45 37.76
CA LYS A 154 10.26 -10.11 37.45
C LYS A 154 9.31 -10.00 38.65
N PRO A 155 7.97 -10.01 38.43
CA PRO A 155 7.19 -11.11 39.00
C PRO A 155 6.18 -11.71 38.02
N GLU A 156 5.88 -12.97 38.30
CA GLU A 156 4.96 -13.89 37.65
C GLU A 156 3.65 -13.94 38.45
N SER A 157 2.48 -13.94 37.80
CA SER A 157 1.40 -14.93 38.00
C SER A 157 0.08 -14.56 37.32
N THR A 158 -0.39 -15.50 36.49
CA THR A 158 -1.70 -16.20 36.56
C THR A 158 -3.02 -15.46 36.26
N ALA A 159 -3.54 -15.76 35.06
CA ALA A 159 -4.91 -16.11 34.62
C ALA A 159 -6.17 -15.57 35.35
N THR A 160 -7.14 -15.04 34.59
CA THR A 160 -8.48 -15.67 34.39
C THR A 160 -9.30 -14.98 33.29
N THR A 161 -9.95 -15.81 32.46
CA THR A 161 -11.02 -15.49 31.50
C THR A 161 -12.34 -15.17 32.24
N PRO A 162 -13.24 -14.36 31.67
CA PRO A 162 -14.56 -14.94 31.39
C PRO A 162 -15.14 -14.57 30.01
N SER A 163 -15.76 -15.60 29.44
CA SER A 163 -16.66 -15.61 28.29
C SER A 163 -17.88 -14.72 28.52
N GLY A 164 -18.28 -13.97 27.49
CA GLY A 164 -19.51 -13.18 27.46
C GLY A 164 -19.98 -13.01 26.02
N SER A 165 -20.68 -14.02 25.52
CA SER A 165 -21.39 -13.99 24.24
C SER A 165 -22.63 -13.11 24.35
N THR A 166 -22.84 -12.19 23.41
CA THR A 166 -24.15 -11.56 23.19
C THR A 166 -24.35 -11.31 21.70
N THR A 167 -25.17 -12.17 21.10
CA THR A 167 -25.70 -12.07 19.74
C THR A 167 -26.60 -10.85 19.62
N ILE A 168 -26.27 -9.92 18.72
CA ILE A 168 -27.18 -8.87 18.27
C ILE A 168 -27.55 -9.17 16.81
N THR A 169 -28.77 -9.65 16.62
CA THR A 169 -29.43 -9.77 15.32
C THR A 169 -29.86 -8.37 14.88
N SER A 170 -29.43 -7.91 13.70
CA SER A 170 -29.98 -6.71 13.06
C SER A 170 -30.24 -6.99 11.59
N SER A 171 -31.50 -7.26 11.30
CA SER A 171 -32.09 -7.28 9.96
C SER A 171 -32.13 -5.85 9.41
N THR A 172 -31.47 -5.59 8.29
CA THR A 172 -31.60 -4.32 7.57
C THR A 172 -32.05 -4.59 6.14
N THR A 173 -33.23 -4.08 5.81
CA THR A 173 -33.84 -4.05 4.48
C THR A 173 -33.08 -3.09 3.56
N SER A 174 -32.52 -3.59 2.46
CA SER A 174 -31.93 -2.78 1.41
C SER A 174 -33.01 -2.05 0.61
N SER A 175 -32.98 -0.72 0.64
CA SER A 175 -33.68 0.15 -0.29
C SER A 175 -32.68 0.66 -1.33
N THR A 176 -33.00 0.44 -2.61
CA THR A 176 -32.18 0.78 -3.77
C THR A 176 -32.12 2.31 -3.92
N ALA A 177 -30.94 2.90 -3.71
CA ALA A 177 -30.67 4.28 -4.08
C ALA A 177 -29.99 4.29 -5.46
N THR A 178 -30.63 4.93 -6.43
CA THR A 178 -30.04 5.24 -7.73
C THR A 178 -29.10 6.42 -7.55
N THR A 179 -27.80 6.15 -7.49
CA THR A 179 -26.77 7.19 -7.44
C THR A 179 -26.33 7.49 -8.87
N THR A 180 -26.60 8.69 -9.36
CA THR A 180 -25.89 9.23 -10.53
C THR A 180 -24.41 9.27 -10.16
N ALA A 181 -23.58 8.47 -10.84
CA ALA A 181 -22.15 8.46 -10.59
C ALA A 181 -21.58 9.86 -10.86
N PRO A 182 -20.83 10.47 -9.93
CA PRO A 182 -20.02 11.62 -10.29
C PRO A 182 -19.02 11.22 -11.38
N SER A 183 -18.67 12.17 -12.24
CA SER A 183 -17.50 12.06 -13.11
C SER A 183 -16.32 11.80 -12.18
N TYR A 184 -15.80 10.57 -12.24
CA TYR A 184 -14.62 10.15 -11.50
C TYR A 184 -13.45 10.27 -12.46
N CYS A 185 -12.82 11.43 -12.43
CA CYS A 185 -11.55 11.37 -11.74
C CYS A 185 -11.83 11.69 -10.25
#